data_AF-A0A2J8P355-F1
#
_entry.id   AF-A0A2J8P355-F1
#
_cell.length_a   1.000
_cell.length_b   1.000
_cell.length_c   1.000
_cell.angle_alpha   90.00
_cell.angle_beta   90.00
_cell.angle_gamma   90.00
#
_symmetry.space_group_name_H-M   'P 1'
#
loop_
_entity.id
_entity.type
_entity.pdbx_description
1 polymer ?
#
loop_
_entity_poly.entity_id
_entity_poly.type
_entity_poly.pdbx_seq_one_letter_code
_entity_poly.pdbx_strand_id
1 'polypeptide(L)'
;SLQYGNQFIYQSMPRMLTLWLDYGTKAYEWEKAGRSDRVQMRNDLGKINKVITEHTNYLAPYQFLTAFSQLISRICHSHDEVFVVLMEIIAKVFLAYPQQAMWMMTAVSKSSYPMRVNRCKEILNKAIHMKKSLEKFVGDATRLTDKLLELCNKPVDGSSSTLSMSTHFKMLKKLVEEATFSEILIPLQSVMIPTLPSILGTHANHASHEPFPGHWAYIAGFDDMVEILASLQKPKKISLKGSDGKFYIMMCKPKDDLRKDCRLMEFNSLINKCLRKDAESRRRELHIRTYAVIPLNDECGIIEWVNNTAGLRPILTKLYKEKGVYMTGKELRQCMLPKSAALSEKLKVFREFLLPRHPPIFHEWFLRTFPDPTSWYSSRSAYCRSTAVMSMVGYILGLGDRHGENILFDSLTGECVHVDFNCLFNKGETFEVPEIVPFRLTHNMVNGMGPMGTEGLFRRACEVTMRLMRDQREPLMSVLKTFLHDPLVEWSKPVKGHSKAPLNETGEVVNEKVSRRWQVLQIHLSNVKFVLQRVLPLI
;
A
#
# COMPACT_ATOMS: atom_id res chain seq x y z
N SER A 1 -16.60 -16.86 -16.43
CA SER A 1 -15.18 -17.17 -16.15
C SER A 1 -14.94 -17.48 -14.68
N LEU A 2 -15.36 -16.62 -13.74
CA LEU A 2 -15.11 -16.76 -12.30
C LEU A 2 -15.65 -18.08 -11.69
N GLN A 3 -16.78 -18.58 -12.19
CA GLN A 3 -17.36 -19.87 -11.76
C GLN A 3 -16.52 -21.09 -12.17
N TYR A 4 -15.76 -20.98 -13.26
CA TYR A 4 -15.04 -22.10 -13.86
C TYR A 4 -13.54 -22.11 -13.52
N GLY A 5 -13.02 -21.07 -12.86
CA GLY A 5 -11.60 -21.02 -12.49
C GLY A 5 -11.11 -19.71 -11.84
N ASN A 6 -10.00 -19.83 -11.11
CA ASN A 6 -9.34 -18.72 -10.41
C ASN A 6 -8.16 -18.10 -11.18
N GLN A 7 -7.80 -18.64 -12.34
CA GLN A 7 -6.60 -18.23 -13.09
C GLN A 7 -6.58 -16.72 -13.39
N PHE A 8 -7.75 -16.18 -13.71
CA PHE A 8 -7.98 -14.77 -14.08
C PHE A 8 -8.78 -14.01 -13.02
N ILE A 9 -8.81 -14.47 -11.77
CA ILE A 9 -9.63 -13.82 -10.72
C ILE A 9 -9.25 -12.35 -10.51
N TYR A 10 -7.95 -12.04 -10.46
CA TYR A 10 -7.46 -10.66 -10.30
C TYR A 10 -7.72 -9.74 -11.50
N GLN A 11 -8.22 -10.28 -12.61
CA GLN A 11 -8.68 -9.49 -13.76
C GLN A 11 -10.21 -9.45 -13.82
N SER A 12 -10.83 -10.63 -13.74
CA SER A 12 -12.27 -10.81 -13.94
C SER A 12 -13.08 -10.23 -12.77
N MET A 13 -12.62 -10.43 -11.53
CA MET A 13 -13.36 -10.04 -10.33
C MET A 13 -13.43 -8.52 -10.17
N PRO A 14 -12.29 -7.78 -10.17
CA PRO A 14 -12.32 -6.31 -10.18
C PRO A 14 -13.11 -5.72 -11.35
N ARG A 15 -12.96 -6.29 -12.55
CA ARG A 15 -13.66 -5.80 -13.76
C ARG A 15 -15.16 -5.95 -13.65
N MET A 16 -15.64 -7.11 -13.18
CA MET A 16 -17.06 -7.37 -12.94
C MET A 16 -17.63 -6.36 -11.94
N LEU A 17 -16.97 -6.18 -10.79
CA LEU A 17 -17.41 -5.23 -9.76
C LEU A 17 -17.42 -3.80 -10.28
N THR A 18 -16.37 -3.38 -10.97
CA THR A 18 -16.28 -2.02 -11.54
C THR A 18 -17.39 -1.77 -12.55
N LEU A 19 -17.64 -2.69 -13.49
CA LEU A 19 -18.68 -2.53 -14.50
C LEU A 19 -20.08 -2.44 -13.87
N TRP A 20 -20.35 -3.28 -12.87
CA TRP A 20 -21.61 -3.25 -12.16
C TRP A 20 -21.82 -1.93 -11.40
N LEU A 21 -20.83 -1.52 -10.60
CA LEU A 21 -20.91 -0.31 -9.79
C LEU A 21 -20.99 0.94 -10.67
N ASP A 22 -20.22 1.02 -11.76
CA ASP A 22 -20.28 2.14 -12.70
C ASP A 22 -21.60 2.17 -13.49
N TYR A 23 -22.22 1.02 -13.74
CA TYR A 23 -23.56 0.98 -14.33
C TYR A 23 -24.63 1.44 -13.33
N GLY A 24 -24.49 1.05 -12.05
CA GLY A 24 -25.36 1.49 -10.97
C GLY A 24 -25.32 3.01 -10.75
N THR A 25 -24.15 3.63 -10.77
CA THR A 25 -24.03 5.10 -10.66
C THR A 25 -24.70 5.81 -11.83
N LYS A 26 -24.48 5.34 -13.07
CA LYS A 26 -25.12 5.90 -14.27
C LYS A 26 -26.64 5.77 -14.23
N ALA A 27 -27.17 4.61 -13.81
CA ALA A 27 -28.61 4.42 -13.68
C ALA A 27 -29.21 5.45 -12.71
N TYR A 28 -28.59 5.65 -11.55
CA TYR A 28 -29.03 6.64 -10.56
C TYR A 28 -29.00 8.09 -11.10
N GLU A 29 -27.93 8.47 -11.79
CA GLU A 29 -27.81 9.81 -12.40
C GLU A 29 -28.91 10.05 -13.45
N TRP A 30 -29.25 9.03 -14.25
CA TRP A 30 -30.26 9.13 -15.30
C TRP A 30 -31.69 9.17 -14.73
N GLU A 31 -31.94 8.44 -13.66
CA GLU A 31 -33.19 8.52 -12.89
C GLU A 31 -33.38 9.91 -12.30
N LYS A 32 -32.34 10.45 -11.64
CA LYS A 32 -32.37 11.79 -11.05
C LYS A 32 -32.52 12.89 -12.08
N ALA A 33 -31.89 12.74 -13.25
CA ALA A 33 -31.98 13.70 -14.36
C ALA A 33 -33.30 13.61 -15.16
N GLY A 34 -34.20 12.67 -14.83
CA GLY A 34 -35.51 12.55 -15.48
C GLY A 34 -35.45 12.16 -16.96
N ARG A 35 -34.40 11.44 -17.40
CA ARG A 35 -34.22 11.05 -18.81
C ARG A 35 -35.20 9.96 -19.25
N SER A 36 -35.55 9.92 -20.54
CA SER A 36 -36.49 8.95 -21.14
C SER A 36 -36.10 7.49 -20.89
N ASP A 37 -34.81 7.20 -20.95
CA ASP A 37 -34.30 5.82 -20.94
C ASP A 37 -34.18 5.24 -19.51
N ARG A 38 -34.63 5.97 -18.48
CA ARG A 38 -34.54 5.55 -17.07
C ARG A 38 -35.21 4.19 -16.80
N VAL A 39 -36.31 3.89 -17.50
CA VAL A 39 -37.05 2.63 -17.33
C VAL A 39 -36.21 1.44 -17.79
N GLN A 40 -35.54 1.56 -18.94
CA GLN A 40 -34.67 0.50 -19.45
C GLN A 40 -33.44 0.32 -18.55
N MET A 41 -32.78 1.41 -18.16
CA MET A 41 -31.61 1.38 -17.28
C MET A 41 -31.91 0.72 -15.94
N ARG A 42 -33.06 1.03 -15.32
CA ARG A 42 -33.48 0.40 -14.06
C ARG A 42 -33.76 -1.10 -14.22
N ASN A 43 -34.45 -1.49 -15.30
CA ASN A 43 -34.72 -2.90 -15.58
C ASN A 43 -33.44 -3.70 -15.83
N ASP A 44 -32.49 -3.13 -16.57
CA ASP A 44 -31.21 -3.77 -16.84
C ASP A 44 -30.34 -3.84 -15.57
N LEU A 45 -30.35 -2.81 -14.72
CA LEU A 45 -29.72 -2.87 -13.41
C LEU A 45 -30.31 -3.97 -12.52
N GLY A 46 -31.64 -4.12 -12.51
CA GLY A 46 -32.31 -5.22 -11.80
C GLY A 46 -31.86 -6.60 -12.29
N LYS A 47 -31.72 -6.80 -13.60
CA LYS A 47 -31.16 -8.03 -14.18
C LYS A 47 -29.71 -8.26 -13.74
N ILE A 48 -28.88 -7.22 -13.77
CA ILE A 48 -27.48 -7.30 -13.35
C ILE A 48 -27.38 -7.65 -11.86
N ASN A 49 -28.17 -6.98 -11.01
CA ASN A 49 -28.24 -7.26 -9.58
C ASN A 49 -28.60 -8.73 -9.32
N LYS A 50 -29.60 -9.27 -10.03
CA LYS A 50 -29.97 -10.68 -9.93
C LYS A 50 -28.80 -11.62 -10.28
N VAL A 51 -28.10 -11.36 -11.38
CA VAL A 51 -26.93 -12.15 -11.79
C VAL A 51 -25.83 -12.09 -10.72
N ILE A 52 -25.59 -10.92 -10.11
CA ILE A 52 -24.58 -10.77 -9.08
C ILE A 52 -24.97 -11.52 -7.82
N THR A 53 -26.22 -11.39 -7.36
CA THR A 53 -26.75 -12.14 -6.22
C THR A 53 -26.61 -13.64 -6.44
N GLU A 54 -26.92 -14.16 -7.64
CA GLU A 54 -26.67 -15.55 -8.00
C GLU A 54 -25.18 -15.91 -7.86
N HIS A 55 -24.28 -15.08 -8.40
CA HIS A 55 -22.83 -15.28 -8.26
C HIS A 55 -22.36 -15.27 -6.80
N THR A 56 -23.00 -14.52 -5.90
CA THR A 56 -22.67 -14.56 -4.46
C THR A 56 -23.02 -15.88 -3.78
N ASN A 57 -23.87 -16.70 -4.41
CA ASN A 57 -24.20 -18.04 -3.92
C ASN A 57 -23.27 -19.10 -4.52
N TYR A 58 -22.81 -18.90 -5.76
CA TYR A 58 -21.92 -19.84 -6.45
C TYR A 58 -20.43 -19.64 -6.14
N LEU A 59 -19.99 -18.40 -5.95
CA LEU A 59 -18.59 -18.08 -5.70
C LEU A 59 -18.26 -18.19 -4.21
N ALA A 60 -17.10 -18.76 -3.91
CA ALA A 60 -16.62 -18.88 -2.55
C ALA A 60 -16.24 -17.51 -1.97
N PRO A 61 -16.46 -17.24 -0.67
CA PRO A 61 -16.20 -15.94 -0.07
C PRO A 61 -14.74 -15.46 -0.21
N TYR A 62 -13.75 -16.36 -0.26
CA TYR A 62 -12.34 -15.97 -0.43
C TYR A 62 -12.06 -15.36 -1.80
N GLN A 63 -12.88 -15.66 -2.81
CA GLN A 63 -12.76 -15.07 -4.13
C GLN A 63 -13.13 -13.58 -4.10
N PHE A 64 -14.21 -13.24 -3.39
CA PHE A 64 -14.57 -11.84 -3.11
C PHE A 64 -13.53 -11.14 -2.24
N LEU A 65 -12.86 -11.87 -1.35
CA LEU A 65 -11.81 -11.31 -0.49
C LEU A 65 -10.65 -10.70 -1.30
N THR A 66 -10.38 -11.21 -2.51
CA THR A 66 -9.34 -10.66 -3.41
C THR A 66 -9.63 -9.23 -3.89
N ALA A 67 -10.89 -8.81 -3.87
CA ALA A 67 -11.36 -7.50 -4.28
C ALA A 67 -12.15 -6.81 -3.14
N PHE A 68 -11.97 -7.26 -1.90
CA PHE A 68 -12.73 -6.77 -0.75
C PHE A 68 -12.54 -5.28 -0.52
N SER A 69 -11.33 -4.82 -0.71
CA SER A 69 -10.97 -3.43 -0.61
C SER A 69 -11.70 -2.57 -1.66
N GLN A 70 -12.09 -3.12 -2.82
CA GLN A 70 -12.92 -2.43 -3.83
C GLN A 70 -14.39 -2.37 -3.40
N LEU A 71 -14.88 -3.41 -2.74
CA LEU A 71 -16.23 -3.44 -2.18
C LEU A 71 -16.36 -2.38 -1.08
N ILE A 72 -15.36 -2.31 -0.19
CA ILE A 72 -15.32 -1.36 0.92
C ILE A 72 -15.28 0.09 0.44
N SER A 73 -14.51 0.39 -0.62
CA SER A 73 -14.36 1.76 -1.11
C SER A 73 -15.68 2.36 -1.60
N ARG A 74 -16.57 1.51 -2.11
CA ARG A 74 -17.86 1.82 -2.72
C ARG A 74 -19.08 1.51 -1.83
N ILE A 75 -18.88 1.38 -0.51
CA ILE A 75 -19.98 1.14 0.45
C ILE A 75 -21.04 2.25 0.43
N CYS A 76 -20.67 3.49 0.12
CA CYS A 76 -21.60 4.62 0.04
C CYS A 76 -22.26 4.77 -1.34
N HIS A 77 -22.49 3.65 -2.03
CA HIS A 77 -23.11 3.67 -3.35
C HIS A 77 -24.43 4.43 -3.35
N SER A 78 -24.59 5.33 -4.32
CA SER A 78 -25.73 6.26 -4.38
C SER A 78 -27.08 5.57 -4.65
N HIS A 79 -27.05 4.40 -5.32
CA HIS A 79 -28.23 3.59 -5.61
C HIS A 79 -28.49 2.53 -4.52
N ASP A 80 -29.69 2.54 -3.92
CA ASP A 80 -30.02 1.68 -2.77
C ASP A 80 -30.03 0.17 -3.09
N GLU A 81 -30.60 -0.27 -4.21
CA GLU A 81 -30.61 -1.71 -4.56
C GLU A 81 -29.19 -2.27 -4.74
N VAL A 82 -28.28 -1.48 -5.29
CA VAL A 82 -26.86 -1.84 -5.43
C VAL A 82 -26.21 -1.95 -4.06
N PHE A 83 -26.52 -1.02 -3.15
CA PHE A 83 -26.04 -1.09 -1.77
C PHE A 83 -26.55 -2.34 -1.05
N VAL A 84 -27.82 -2.75 -1.23
CA VAL A 84 -28.36 -3.96 -0.62
C VAL A 84 -27.59 -5.21 -1.05
N VAL A 85 -27.27 -5.34 -2.35
CA VAL A 85 -26.46 -6.44 -2.88
C VAL A 85 -25.01 -6.35 -2.38
N LEU A 86 -24.40 -5.15 -2.34
CA LEU A 86 -23.07 -4.93 -1.75
C LEU A 86 -23.01 -5.38 -0.29
N MET A 87 -24.01 -5.00 0.49
CA MET A 87 -24.13 -5.36 1.91
C MET A 87 -24.18 -6.88 2.09
N GLU A 88 -24.89 -7.60 1.21
CA GLU A 88 -24.93 -9.06 1.23
C GLU A 88 -23.57 -9.70 0.93
N ILE A 89 -22.87 -9.20 -0.09
CA ILE A 89 -21.53 -9.69 -0.44
C ILE A 89 -20.59 -9.50 0.74
N ILE A 90 -20.53 -8.29 1.29
CA ILE A 90 -19.59 -7.95 2.37
C ILE A 90 -19.94 -8.75 3.64
N ALA A 91 -21.22 -8.89 3.98
CA ALA A 91 -21.65 -9.72 5.11
C ALA A 91 -21.24 -11.19 4.93
N LYS A 92 -21.44 -11.78 3.74
CA LYS A 92 -20.99 -13.16 3.45
C LYS A 92 -19.49 -13.36 3.58
N VAL A 93 -18.69 -12.40 3.10
CA VAL A 93 -17.23 -12.43 3.27
C VAL A 93 -16.85 -12.32 4.74
N PHE A 94 -17.49 -11.41 5.48
CA PHE A 94 -17.24 -11.22 6.90
C PHE A 94 -17.60 -12.46 7.74
N LEU A 95 -18.66 -13.18 7.38
CA LEU A 95 -19.04 -14.42 8.04
C LEU A 95 -17.99 -15.53 7.90
N ALA A 96 -17.36 -15.62 6.72
CA ALA A 96 -16.35 -16.64 6.43
C ALA A 96 -14.96 -16.26 6.97
N TYR A 97 -14.57 -14.99 6.86
CA TYR A 97 -13.24 -14.48 7.21
C TYR A 97 -13.32 -13.24 8.12
N PRO A 98 -13.91 -13.34 9.33
CA PRO A 98 -14.17 -12.18 10.18
C PRO A 98 -12.87 -11.49 10.62
N GLN A 99 -11.79 -12.24 10.87
CA GLN A 99 -10.49 -11.72 11.32
C GLN A 99 -9.90 -10.74 10.30
N GLN A 100 -9.74 -11.16 9.04
CA GLN A 100 -9.18 -10.34 7.97
C GLN A 100 -10.14 -9.22 7.57
N ALA A 101 -11.44 -9.53 7.46
CA ALA A 101 -12.45 -8.55 7.06
C ALA A 101 -12.59 -7.42 8.09
N MET A 102 -12.50 -7.72 9.39
CA MET A 102 -12.58 -6.71 10.44
C MET A 102 -11.44 -5.69 10.34
N TRP A 103 -10.19 -6.14 10.15
CA TRP A 103 -9.05 -5.24 9.96
C TRP A 103 -9.19 -4.32 8.74
N MET A 104 -9.83 -4.79 7.66
CA MET A 104 -10.06 -3.94 6.48
C MET A 104 -11.24 -2.97 6.69
N MET A 105 -12.21 -3.32 7.55
CA MET A 105 -13.39 -2.51 7.84
C MET A 105 -13.16 -1.41 8.89
N THR A 106 -12.08 -1.46 9.69
CA THR A 106 -11.77 -0.47 10.75
C THR A 106 -11.75 0.97 10.22
N ALA A 107 -11.12 1.18 9.07
CA ALA A 107 -10.99 2.49 8.46
C ALA A 107 -12.35 3.12 8.10
N VAL A 108 -13.34 2.28 7.79
CA VAL A 108 -14.69 2.73 7.39
C VAL A 108 -15.58 2.92 8.60
N SER A 109 -15.47 2.05 9.61
CA SER A 109 -16.27 2.19 10.85
C SER A 109 -15.91 3.45 11.65
N LYS A 110 -14.70 3.99 11.46
CA LYS A 110 -14.18 5.19 12.15
C LYS A 110 -13.88 6.35 11.21
N SER A 111 -14.56 6.38 10.07
CA SER A 111 -14.43 7.47 9.12
C SER A 111 -15.07 8.76 9.65
N SER A 112 -14.55 9.91 9.22
CA SER A 112 -15.14 11.23 9.46
C SER A 112 -16.48 11.43 8.74
N TYR A 113 -16.79 10.60 7.74
CA TYR A 113 -18.03 10.65 6.97
C TYR A 113 -19.14 9.83 7.65
N PRO A 114 -20.24 10.45 8.14
CA PRO A 114 -21.28 9.73 8.88
C PRO A 114 -21.96 8.61 8.08
N MET A 115 -22.16 8.83 6.77
CA MET A 115 -22.77 7.83 5.88
C MET A 115 -21.94 6.53 5.84
N ARG A 116 -20.60 6.63 5.85
CA ARG A 116 -19.71 5.46 5.87
C ARG A 116 -19.85 4.67 7.17
N VAL A 117 -19.89 5.39 8.29
CA VAL A 117 -20.05 4.79 9.62
C VAL A 117 -21.39 4.07 9.73
N ASN A 118 -22.49 4.69 9.26
CA ASN A 118 -23.82 4.10 9.31
C ASN A 118 -23.94 2.85 8.42
N ARG A 119 -23.51 2.92 7.15
CA ARG A 119 -23.52 1.77 6.25
C ARG A 119 -22.62 0.63 6.74
N CYS A 120 -21.47 0.95 7.35
CA CYS A 120 -20.60 -0.05 7.98
C CYS A 120 -21.31 -0.75 9.15
N LYS A 121 -22.01 0.00 10.01
CA LYS A 121 -22.84 -0.56 11.09
C LYS A 121 -23.96 -1.45 10.54
N GLU A 122 -24.65 -1.05 9.47
CA GLU A 122 -25.68 -1.86 8.80
C GLU A 122 -25.11 -3.21 8.35
N ILE A 123 -23.94 -3.22 7.71
CA ILE A 123 -23.25 -4.43 7.26
C ILE A 123 -22.87 -5.33 8.44
N LEU A 124 -22.24 -4.77 9.48
CA LEU A 124 -21.82 -5.53 10.67
C LEU A 124 -23.03 -6.11 11.42
N ASN A 125 -24.09 -5.33 11.57
CA ASN A 125 -25.33 -5.79 12.20
C ASN A 125 -25.98 -6.93 11.40
N LYS A 126 -25.98 -6.86 10.05
CA LYS A 126 -26.46 -7.97 9.21
C LYS A 126 -25.61 -9.22 9.41
N ALA A 127 -24.28 -9.10 9.47
CA ALA A 127 -23.39 -10.23 9.75
C ALA A 127 -23.61 -10.83 11.16
N ILE A 128 -23.80 -9.99 12.18
CA ILE A 128 -24.11 -10.40 13.56
C ILE A 128 -25.46 -11.12 13.61
N HIS A 129 -26.47 -10.63 12.90
CA HIS A 129 -27.77 -11.28 12.82
C HIS A 129 -27.68 -12.69 12.23
N MET A 130 -26.81 -12.87 11.21
CA MET A 130 -26.54 -14.18 10.61
C MET A 130 -25.70 -15.11 11.51
N LYS A 131 -24.82 -14.56 12.36
CA LYS A 131 -24.01 -15.32 13.32
C LYS A 131 -23.76 -14.54 14.61
N LYS A 132 -24.60 -14.76 15.62
CA LYS A 132 -24.56 -14.05 16.92
C LYS A 132 -23.22 -14.13 17.64
N SER A 133 -22.45 -15.21 17.45
CA SER A 133 -21.13 -15.36 18.08
C SER A 133 -20.12 -14.27 17.64
N LEU A 134 -20.38 -13.58 16.52
CA LEU A 134 -19.53 -12.50 16.02
C LEU A 134 -19.70 -11.20 16.81
N GLU A 135 -20.81 -11.03 17.55
CA GLU A 135 -21.11 -9.79 18.27
C GLU A 135 -19.99 -9.42 19.25
N LYS A 136 -19.53 -10.40 20.03
CA LYS A 136 -18.41 -10.24 20.96
C LYS A 136 -17.12 -9.85 20.24
N PHE A 137 -16.79 -10.56 19.16
CA PHE A 137 -15.59 -10.29 18.37
C PHE A 137 -15.59 -8.87 17.76
N VAL A 138 -16.72 -8.43 17.21
CA VAL A 138 -16.87 -7.08 16.65
C VAL A 138 -16.72 -6.01 17.75
N GLY A 139 -17.33 -6.24 18.91
CA GLY A 139 -17.19 -5.35 20.07
C GLY A 139 -15.73 -5.23 20.55
N ASP A 140 -15.05 -6.37 20.73
CA ASP A 140 -13.66 -6.43 21.17
C ASP A 140 -12.69 -5.79 20.15
N ALA A 141 -12.88 -6.05 18.85
CA ALA A 141 -12.08 -5.44 17.80
C ALA A 141 -12.29 -3.92 17.70
N THR A 142 -13.51 -3.44 17.96
CA THR A 142 -13.80 -2.00 18.01
C THR A 142 -13.08 -1.34 19.19
N ARG A 143 -13.17 -1.93 20.39
CA ARG A 143 -12.45 -1.47 21.59
C ARG A 143 -10.94 -1.45 21.39
N LEU A 144 -10.38 -2.52 20.81
CA LEU A 144 -8.93 -2.60 20.50
C LEU A 144 -8.51 -1.46 19.58
N THR A 145 -9.23 -1.29 18.49
CA THR A 145 -8.89 -0.28 17.49
C THR A 145 -9.12 1.15 18.01
N ASP A 146 -9.99 1.37 18.99
CA ASP A 146 -10.16 2.68 19.66
C ASP A 146 -8.91 3.01 20.48
N LYS A 147 -8.44 2.02 21.25
CA LYS A 147 -7.22 2.15 22.05
C LYS A 147 -5.96 2.25 21.20
N LEU A 148 -5.91 1.60 20.04
CA LEU A 148 -4.83 1.79 19.06
C LEU A 148 -4.85 3.20 18.44
N LEU A 149 -6.03 3.78 18.20
CA LEU A 149 -6.14 5.18 17.76
C LEU A 149 -5.70 6.17 18.84
N GLU A 150 -6.04 5.91 20.11
CA GLU A 150 -5.51 6.69 21.25
C GLU A 150 -3.97 6.61 21.31
N LEU A 151 -3.39 5.43 21.05
CA LEU A 151 -1.95 5.25 20.96
C LEU A 151 -1.34 6.07 19.82
N CYS A 152 -1.91 5.99 18.60
CA CYS A 152 -1.48 6.80 17.47
C CYS A 152 -1.49 8.29 17.84
N ASN A 153 -2.59 8.78 18.41
CA ASN A 153 -2.81 10.20 18.66
C ASN A 153 -2.21 10.74 19.97
N LYS A 154 -1.68 9.89 20.84
CA LYS A 154 -1.05 10.32 22.10
C LYS A 154 0.03 11.37 21.79
N PRO A 155 -0.09 12.60 22.32
CA PRO A 155 0.93 13.62 22.15
C PRO A 155 2.21 13.19 22.86
N VAL A 156 3.33 13.55 22.25
CA VAL A 156 4.67 13.23 22.74
C VAL A 156 5.41 14.54 22.94
N ASP A 157 5.90 14.74 24.16
CA ASP A 157 6.76 15.87 24.50
C ASP A 157 8.03 15.89 23.65
N GLY A 158 8.62 17.07 23.46
CA GLY A 158 9.77 17.27 22.58
C GLY A 158 10.99 16.39 22.92
N SER A 159 11.16 16.06 24.19
CA SER A 159 12.36 15.40 24.73
C SER A 159 12.27 13.88 24.84
N SER A 160 11.07 13.28 24.81
CA SER A 160 10.94 11.84 25.05
C SER A 160 11.14 11.03 23.78
N SER A 161 12.11 10.11 23.79
CA SER A 161 12.36 9.13 22.73
C SER A 161 11.61 7.82 22.93
N THR A 162 11.01 7.61 24.11
CA THR A 162 10.31 6.38 24.46
C THR A 162 9.04 6.66 25.27
N LEU A 163 8.09 5.73 25.23
CA LEU A 163 6.95 5.65 26.15
C LEU A 163 6.88 4.22 26.70
N SER A 164 6.22 4.06 27.84
CA SER A 164 5.90 2.76 28.43
C SER A 164 4.43 2.40 28.20
N MET A 165 4.17 1.20 27.69
CA MET A 165 2.83 0.63 27.48
C MET A 165 2.10 0.45 28.81
N SER A 166 2.77 -0.04 29.84
CA SER A 166 2.21 -0.22 31.18
C SER A 166 1.99 1.08 31.94
N THR A 167 2.57 2.20 31.50
CA THR A 167 2.37 3.50 32.14
C THR A 167 1.34 4.35 31.40
N HIS A 168 1.52 4.48 30.08
CA HIS A 168 0.76 5.42 29.26
C HIS A 168 -0.46 4.79 28.59
N PHE A 169 -0.47 3.46 28.43
CA PHE A 169 -1.49 2.73 27.68
C PHE A 169 -2.01 1.51 28.47
N LYS A 170 -2.12 1.66 29.80
CA LYS A 170 -2.59 0.62 30.74
C LYS A 170 -3.86 -0.10 30.27
N MET A 171 -4.83 0.66 29.77
CA MET A 171 -6.10 0.11 29.31
C MET A 171 -5.94 -0.77 28.08
N LEU A 172 -5.09 -0.37 27.12
CA LEU A 172 -4.82 -1.16 25.92
C LEU A 172 -4.16 -2.50 26.27
N LYS A 173 -3.16 -2.44 27.16
CA LYS A 173 -2.46 -3.63 27.64
C LYS A 173 -3.40 -4.59 28.37
N LYS A 174 -4.15 -4.07 29.36
CA LYS A 174 -5.12 -4.86 30.12
C LYS A 174 -6.20 -5.48 29.23
N LEU A 175 -6.71 -4.71 28.26
CA LEU A 175 -7.75 -5.18 27.33
C LEU A 175 -7.35 -6.47 26.60
N VAL A 176 -6.10 -6.56 26.15
CA VAL A 176 -5.60 -7.74 25.42
C VAL A 176 -5.21 -8.88 26.35
N GLU A 177 -4.79 -8.57 27.57
CA GLU A 177 -4.44 -9.56 28.61
C GLU A 177 -5.68 -10.13 29.34
N GLU A 178 -6.86 -9.55 29.15
CA GLU A 178 -8.12 -10.07 29.67
C GLU A 178 -8.42 -11.45 29.06
N ALA A 179 -8.58 -12.48 29.91
CA ALA A 179 -8.88 -13.85 29.45
C ALA A 179 -10.21 -13.97 28.67
N THR A 180 -11.11 -13.00 28.84
CA THR A 180 -12.38 -12.94 28.13
C THR A 180 -12.27 -12.21 26.79
N PHE A 181 -11.14 -11.58 26.46
CA PHE A 181 -10.95 -10.87 25.21
C PHE A 181 -10.90 -11.85 24.04
N SER A 182 -11.54 -11.48 22.93
CA SER A 182 -11.55 -12.31 21.73
C SER A 182 -10.14 -12.45 21.14
N GLU A 183 -9.83 -13.62 20.61
CA GLU A 183 -8.59 -13.84 19.87
C GLU A 183 -8.60 -12.99 18.58
N ILE A 184 -7.80 -11.93 18.52
CA ILE A 184 -7.69 -11.06 17.35
C ILE A 184 -6.36 -11.33 16.66
N LEU A 185 -6.42 -11.63 15.36
CA LEU A 185 -5.27 -11.94 14.53
C LEU A 185 -4.31 -10.75 14.42
N ILE A 186 -3.00 -11.00 14.54
CA ILE A 186 -1.97 -10.01 14.21
C ILE A 186 -1.97 -9.82 12.69
N PRO A 187 -2.14 -8.58 12.20
CA PRO A 187 -2.39 -8.38 10.79
C PRO A 187 -1.08 -8.26 9.99
N LEU A 188 -0.45 -9.41 9.74
CA LEU A 188 0.74 -9.50 8.91
C LEU A 188 0.37 -9.62 7.43
N GLN A 189 1.24 -9.18 6.53
CA GLN A 189 0.99 -9.24 5.09
C GLN A 189 0.64 -10.64 4.60
N SER A 190 1.29 -11.67 5.17
CA SER A 190 1.11 -13.07 4.80
C SER A 190 -0.28 -13.63 5.10
N VAL A 191 -0.98 -13.10 6.11
CA VAL A 191 -2.29 -13.58 6.58
C VAL A 191 -3.46 -12.70 6.13
N MET A 192 -3.17 -11.56 5.50
CA MET A 192 -4.17 -10.64 4.95
C MET A 192 -4.50 -10.92 3.48
N ILE A 193 -3.64 -11.66 2.76
CA ILE A 193 -3.82 -11.95 1.33
C ILE A 193 -4.17 -13.43 1.13
N PRO A 194 -5.34 -13.76 0.56
CA PRO A 194 -5.71 -15.15 0.32
C PRO A 194 -4.80 -15.80 -0.73
N THR A 195 -4.40 -17.05 -0.45
CA THR A 195 -3.73 -17.95 -1.38
C THR A 195 -4.77 -18.60 -2.28
N LEU A 196 -4.52 -18.58 -3.59
CA LEU A 196 -5.43 -19.15 -4.57
C LEU A 196 -5.01 -20.59 -4.93
N PRO A 197 -5.96 -21.50 -5.17
CA PRO A 197 -5.64 -22.86 -5.57
C PRO A 197 -4.96 -22.87 -6.94
N SER A 198 -3.95 -23.73 -7.08
CA SER A 198 -3.10 -23.82 -8.28
C SER A 198 -3.69 -24.72 -9.37
N ILE A 199 -4.67 -25.56 -9.03
CA ILE A 199 -5.24 -26.58 -9.92
C ILE A 199 -6.52 -26.06 -10.58
N LEU A 200 -6.60 -26.21 -11.91
CA LEU A 200 -7.79 -25.94 -12.71
C LEU A 200 -8.81 -27.08 -12.49
N GLY A 201 -10.06 -26.76 -12.15
CA GLY A 201 -11.16 -27.73 -12.21
C GLY A 201 -11.48 -28.53 -10.94
N THR A 202 -10.72 -28.40 -9.83
CA THR A 202 -11.07 -29.02 -8.53
C THR A 202 -12.15 -28.24 -7.75
N HIS A 203 -12.92 -27.40 -8.44
CA HIS A 203 -13.89 -26.48 -7.84
C HIS A 203 -15.11 -27.17 -7.22
N ALA A 204 -15.38 -28.43 -7.52
CA ALA A 204 -16.52 -29.13 -6.92
C ALA A 204 -16.37 -29.37 -5.41
N ASN A 205 -15.14 -29.39 -4.87
CA ASN A 205 -14.88 -29.56 -3.44
C ASN A 205 -14.30 -28.27 -2.84
N HIS A 206 -15.08 -27.19 -2.84
CA HIS A 206 -14.77 -25.92 -2.17
C HIS A 206 -14.42 -26.04 -0.67
N ALA A 207 -14.68 -27.19 -0.04
CA ALA A 207 -14.43 -27.47 1.36
C ALA A 207 -12.97 -27.84 1.71
N SER A 208 -12.10 -28.13 0.74
CA SER A 208 -10.72 -28.59 1.02
C SER A 208 -9.62 -27.57 0.76
N HIS A 209 -9.94 -26.39 0.20
CA HIS A 209 -8.94 -25.34 -0.04
C HIS A 209 -8.88 -24.39 1.14
N GLU A 210 -7.74 -24.36 1.83
CA GLU A 210 -7.42 -23.40 2.89
C GLU A 210 -6.81 -22.13 2.26
N PRO A 211 -7.53 -20.99 2.19
CA PRO A 211 -7.01 -19.77 1.57
C PRO A 211 -5.92 -19.10 2.41
N PHE A 212 -5.86 -19.42 3.70
CA PHE A 212 -4.89 -18.88 4.65
C PHE A 212 -4.12 -20.02 5.32
N PRO A 213 -3.28 -20.75 4.55
CA PRO A 213 -2.55 -21.88 5.09
C PRO A 213 -1.50 -21.41 6.11
N GLY A 214 -1.45 -22.06 7.27
CA GLY A 214 -0.41 -21.82 8.29
C GLY A 214 -0.95 -21.67 9.71
N HIS A 215 -0.04 -21.35 10.63
CA HIS A 215 -0.36 -21.07 12.03
C HIS A 215 -0.65 -19.58 12.19
N TRP A 216 -1.83 -19.25 12.71
CA TRP A 216 -2.23 -17.88 12.96
C TRP A 216 -1.62 -17.40 14.28
N ALA A 217 -1.06 -16.19 14.26
CA ALA A 217 -0.61 -15.52 15.46
C ALA A 217 -1.69 -14.53 15.89
N TYR A 218 -2.20 -14.71 17.10
CA TYR A 218 -3.17 -13.79 17.72
C TYR A 218 -2.44 -12.85 18.67
N ILE A 219 -3.00 -11.65 18.86
CA ILE A 219 -2.45 -10.67 19.80
C ILE A 219 -2.64 -11.22 21.22
N ALA A 220 -1.54 -11.60 21.88
CA ALA A 220 -1.53 -12.10 23.25
C ALA A 220 -1.06 -11.03 24.26
N GLY A 221 -0.45 -9.95 23.79
CA GLY A 221 -0.02 -8.84 24.65
C GLY A 221 0.87 -7.84 23.93
N PHE A 222 1.42 -6.90 24.70
CA PHE A 222 2.33 -5.86 24.21
C PHE A 222 3.62 -5.87 25.03
N ASP A 223 4.74 -5.62 24.38
CA ASP A 223 5.97 -5.23 25.09
C ASP A 223 5.79 -3.87 25.78
N ASP A 224 6.56 -3.63 26.85
CA ASP A 224 6.44 -2.39 27.60
C ASP A 224 7.01 -1.20 26.84
N MET A 225 8.09 -1.38 26.07
CA MET A 225 8.75 -0.28 25.40
C MET A 225 8.02 0.12 24.11
N VAL A 226 7.71 1.41 24.01
CA VAL A 226 7.22 2.06 22.78
C VAL A 226 8.28 3.06 22.32
N GLU A 227 8.93 2.76 21.20
CA GLU A 227 9.98 3.61 20.64
C GLU A 227 9.34 4.73 19.80
N ILE A 228 9.82 5.97 19.95
CA ILE A 228 9.33 7.13 19.19
C ILE A 228 10.37 7.52 18.17
N LEU A 229 9.99 7.45 16.89
CA LEU A 229 10.91 7.77 15.82
C LEU A 229 11.04 9.29 15.64
N ALA A 230 12.26 9.73 15.37
CA ALA A 230 12.59 11.14 15.15
C ALA A 230 12.14 11.60 13.76
N SER A 231 10.84 11.80 13.57
CA SER A 231 10.25 12.37 12.36
C SER A 231 9.22 13.46 12.70
N LEU A 232 8.78 14.22 11.69
CA LEU A 232 7.80 15.30 11.86
C LEU A 232 6.51 14.83 12.56
N GLN A 233 6.06 13.62 12.25
CA GLN A 233 4.83 13.03 12.80
C GLN A 233 5.07 12.23 14.09
N LYS A 234 6.32 12.03 14.52
CA LYS A 234 6.69 11.21 15.70
C LYS A 234 5.93 9.86 15.77
N PRO A 235 6.04 9.00 14.74
CA PRO A 235 5.37 7.71 14.73
C PRO A 235 5.92 6.81 15.84
N LYS A 236 5.06 5.92 16.34
CA LYS A 236 5.33 5.09 17.51
C LYS A 236 5.51 3.66 17.07
N LYS A 237 6.68 3.09 17.34
CA LYS A 237 7.00 1.70 17.07
C LYS A 237 6.67 0.88 18.31
N ILE A 238 5.77 -0.08 18.14
CA ILE A 238 5.25 -0.97 19.18
C ILE A 238 5.65 -2.41 18.86
N SER A 239 5.81 -3.23 19.90
CA SER A 239 6.06 -4.67 19.76
C SER A 239 4.88 -5.45 20.32
N LEU A 240 4.23 -6.23 19.46
CA LEU A 240 3.11 -7.10 19.77
C LEU A 240 3.63 -8.50 20.11
N LYS A 241 3.21 -9.05 21.24
CA LYS A 241 3.48 -10.45 21.60
C LYS A 241 2.40 -11.34 20.96
N GLY A 242 2.81 -12.27 20.13
CA GLY A 242 1.95 -13.27 19.52
C GLY A 242 1.60 -14.42 20.47
N SER A 243 0.48 -15.07 20.21
CA SER A 243 0.10 -16.35 20.83
C SER A 243 1.11 -17.47 20.58
N ASP A 244 1.96 -17.33 19.56
CA ASP A 244 3.07 -18.22 19.23
C ASP A 244 4.37 -17.90 20.00
N GLY A 245 4.34 -16.91 20.89
CA GLY A 245 5.47 -16.47 21.69
C GLY A 245 6.45 -15.54 20.97
N LYS A 246 6.24 -15.22 19.69
CA LYS A 246 7.10 -14.31 18.92
C LYS A 246 6.68 -12.86 19.08
N PHE A 247 7.62 -11.96 18.79
CA PHE A 247 7.38 -10.52 18.79
C PHE A 247 7.22 -9.99 17.37
N TYR A 248 6.16 -9.23 17.15
CA TYR A 248 5.82 -8.62 15.88
C TYR A 248 5.84 -7.10 16.03
N ILE A 249 6.73 -6.45 15.29
CA ILE A 249 6.91 -5.01 15.39
C ILE A 249 5.94 -4.33 14.43
N MET A 250 5.19 -3.35 14.96
CA MET A 250 4.28 -2.53 14.18
C MET A 250 4.59 -1.05 14.41
N MET A 251 4.29 -0.20 13.43
CA MET A 251 4.43 1.24 13.51
C MET A 251 3.06 1.88 13.45
N CYS A 252 2.72 2.61 14.50
CA CYS A 252 1.53 3.44 14.59
C CYS A 252 1.86 4.83 14.05
N LYS A 253 1.28 5.16 12.89
CA LYS A 253 1.52 6.44 12.19
C LYS A 253 0.34 7.38 12.43
N PRO A 254 0.55 8.54 13.09
CA PRO A 254 -0.49 9.53 13.30
C PRO A 254 -0.55 10.57 12.18
N LYS A 255 -1.74 11.14 11.99
CA LYS A 255 -2.03 12.24 11.05
C LYS A 255 -1.60 11.96 9.61
N ASP A 256 -1.80 10.73 9.15
CA ASP A 256 -1.49 10.28 7.79
C ASP A 256 -2.57 9.35 7.22
N ASP A 257 -2.90 9.49 5.93
CA ASP A 257 -3.91 8.67 5.25
C ASP A 257 -3.26 7.45 4.60
N LEU A 258 -3.17 6.37 5.37
CA LEU A 258 -2.52 5.11 4.97
C LEU A 258 -3.29 4.31 3.91
N ARG A 259 -4.43 4.78 3.41
CA ARG A 259 -5.15 4.09 2.33
C ARG A 259 -4.28 3.98 1.09
N LYS A 260 -3.51 5.02 0.75
CA LYS A 260 -2.60 5.01 -0.41
C LYS A 260 -1.59 3.87 -0.31
N ASP A 261 -0.94 3.77 0.83
CA ASP A 261 0.06 2.74 1.13
C ASP A 261 -0.58 1.35 1.10
N CYS A 262 -1.76 1.18 1.71
CA CYS A 262 -2.53 -0.07 1.65
C CYS A 262 -2.82 -0.52 0.20
N ARG A 263 -3.36 0.37 -0.62
CA ARG A 263 -3.63 0.09 -2.04
C ARG A 263 -2.36 -0.19 -2.84
N LEU A 264 -1.26 0.48 -2.51
CA LEU A 264 0.01 0.20 -3.16
C LEU A 264 0.54 -1.19 -2.80
N MET A 265 0.34 -1.65 -1.56
CA MET A 265 0.71 -3.01 -1.18
C MET A 265 -0.16 -4.05 -1.89
N GLU A 266 -1.44 -3.78 -2.14
CA GLU A 266 -2.30 -4.61 -3.00
C GLU A 266 -1.77 -4.65 -4.44
N PHE A 267 -1.40 -3.50 -4.99
CA PHE A 267 -0.83 -3.37 -6.34
C PHE A 267 0.50 -4.13 -6.47
N ASN A 268 1.43 -3.92 -5.54
CA ASN A 268 2.71 -4.63 -5.49
C ASN A 268 2.52 -6.15 -5.30
N SER A 269 1.50 -6.56 -4.54
CA SER A 269 1.16 -7.98 -4.39
C SER A 269 0.65 -8.58 -5.70
N LEU A 270 -0.12 -7.83 -6.50
CA LEU A 270 -0.51 -8.25 -7.85
C LEU A 270 0.70 -8.34 -8.78
N ILE A 271 1.61 -7.36 -8.74
CA ILE A 271 2.87 -7.40 -9.51
C ILE A 271 3.67 -8.65 -9.13
N ASN A 272 3.86 -8.93 -7.84
CA ASN A 272 4.54 -10.13 -7.36
C ASN A 272 3.91 -11.42 -7.89
N LYS A 273 2.58 -11.47 -7.98
CA LYS A 273 1.88 -12.62 -8.58
C LYS A 273 2.18 -12.75 -10.08
N CYS A 274 2.21 -11.63 -10.81
CA CYS A 274 2.60 -11.62 -12.23
C CYS A 274 4.07 -12.04 -12.43
N LEU A 275 4.98 -11.51 -11.62
CA LEU A 275 6.40 -11.88 -11.61
C LEU A 275 6.59 -13.36 -11.29
N ARG A 276 5.86 -13.90 -10.31
CA ARG A 276 5.86 -15.33 -10.00
C ARG A 276 5.24 -16.19 -11.09
N LYS A 277 4.34 -15.68 -11.92
CA LYS A 277 3.75 -16.43 -13.05
C LYS A 277 4.67 -16.48 -14.28
N ASP A 278 5.50 -15.47 -14.49
CA ASP A 278 6.45 -15.43 -15.61
C ASP A 278 7.74 -16.22 -15.32
N ALA A 279 8.16 -17.05 -16.26
CA ALA A 279 9.32 -17.93 -16.10
C ALA A 279 10.67 -17.16 -16.06
N GLU A 280 10.80 -16.07 -16.81
CA GLU A 280 12.02 -15.27 -16.83
C GLU A 280 12.23 -14.49 -15.53
N SER A 281 11.14 -13.99 -14.96
CA SER A 281 11.10 -13.34 -13.65
C SER A 281 11.40 -14.33 -12.53
N ARG A 282 10.75 -15.51 -12.52
CA ARG A 282 11.04 -16.58 -11.54
C ARG A 282 12.50 -17.01 -11.58
N ARG A 283 13.07 -17.23 -12.77
CA ARG A 283 14.50 -17.60 -12.94
C ARG A 283 15.45 -16.59 -12.30
N ARG A 284 15.02 -15.33 -12.16
CA ARG A 284 15.80 -14.23 -11.58
C ARG A 284 15.31 -13.84 -10.19
N GLU A 285 14.31 -14.53 -9.63
CA GLU A 285 13.71 -14.23 -8.32
C GLU A 285 13.24 -12.78 -8.19
N LEU A 286 12.73 -12.20 -9.28
CA LEU A 286 12.22 -10.83 -9.27
C LEU A 286 10.97 -10.76 -8.38
N HIS A 287 11.00 -9.88 -7.39
CA HIS A 287 9.86 -9.57 -6.55
C HIS A 287 10.06 -8.21 -5.86
N ILE A 288 8.98 -7.70 -5.27
CA ILE A 288 8.91 -6.50 -4.45
C ILE A 288 8.62 -6.96 -3.03
N ARG A 289 9.36 -6.44 -2.06
CA ARG A 289 9.04 -6.68 -0.65
C ARG A 289 7.79 -5.92 -0.25
N THR A 290 6.78 -6.63 0.23
CA THR A 290 5.50 -6.07 0.67
C THR A 290 5.33 -6.27 2.17
N TYR A 291 4.59 -5.38 2.81
CA TYR A 291 4.29 -5.39 4.24
C TYR A 291 2.85 -4.92 4.45
N ALA A 292 2.21 -5.32 5.55
CA ALA A 292 0.82 -4.94 5.81
C ALA A 292 0.71 -3.47 6.17
N VAL A 293 -0.34 -2.83 5.64
CA VAL A 293 -0.72 -1.46 6.00
C VAL A 293 -2.21 -1.43 6.25
N ILE A 294 -2.60 -1.05 7.47
CA ILE A 294 -3.99 -1.02 7.91
C ILE A 294 -4.37 0.39 8.33
N PRO A 295 -5.21 1.08 7.55
CA PRO A 295 -5.82 2.30 8.02
C PRO A 295 -6.79 1.98 9.17
N LEU A 296 -6.68 2.74 10.27
CA LEU A 296 -7.60 2.64 11.40
C LEU A 296 -8.74 3.66 11.30
N ASN A 297 -8.45 4.83 10.71
CA ASN A 297 -9.43 5.86 10.37
C ASN A 297 -8.92 6.67 9.16
N ASP A 298 -9.44 7.88 8.99
CA ASP A 298 -9.06 8.80 7.90
C ASP A 298 -7.65 9.40 8.04
N GLU A 299 -7.08 9.39 9.25
CA GLU A 299 -5.84 10.12 9.55
C GLU A 299 -4.81 9.29 10.35
N CYS A 300 -5.03 8.00 10.59
CA CYS A 300 -4.16 7.16 11.39
C CYS A 300 -4.21 5.73 10.89
N GLY A 301 -3.13 5.00 11.11
CA GLY A 301 -3.17 3.56 10.99
C GLY A 301 -1.90 2.87 11.49
N ILE A 302 -1.79 1.60 11.14
CA ILE A 302 -0.74 0.70 11.59
C ILE A 302 -0.03 0.14 10.35
N ILE A 303 1.29 0.10 10.41
CA ILE A 303 2.16 -0.44 9.38
C ILE A 303 2.98 -1.57 10.00
N GLU A 304 3.06 -2.71 9.32
CA GLU A 304 3.99 -3.78 9.66
C GLU A 304 5.43 -3.28 9.51
N TRP A 305 6.23 -3.39 10.57
CA TRP A 305 7.61 -2.94 10.53
C TRP A 305 8.50 -3.94 9.81
N VAL A 306 9.26 -3.46 8.82
CA VAL A 306 10.20 -4.31 8.09
C VAL A 306 11.52 -4.36 8.85
N ASN A 307 11.72 -5.45 9.59
CA ASN A 307 12.93 -5.70 10.37
C ASN A 307 14.20 -5.78 9.52
N ASN A 308 15.34 -5.55 10.19
CA ASN A 308 16.68 -5.61 9.61
C ASN A 308 16.92 -4.60 8.47
N THR A 309 16.10 -3.55 8.39
CA THR A 309 16.26 -2.53 7.38
C THR A 309 16.88 -1.25 7.95
N ALA A 310 17.70 -0.58 7.14
CA ALA A 310 18.22 0.75 7.44
C ALA A 310 18.09 1.67 6.22
N GLY A 311 17.79 2.95 6.46
CA GLY A 311 17.69 3.93 5.40
C GLY A 311 19.03 4.22 4.72
N LEU A 312 19.00 4.48 3.42
CA LEU A 312 20.18 4.85 2.62
C LEU A 312 20.98 6.00 3.25
N ARG A 313 20.30 7.04 3.75
CA ARG A 313 20.93 8.23 4.34
C ARG A 313 21.68 7.88 5.62
N PRO A 314 21.09 7.22 6.65
CA PRO A 314 21.82 6.73 7.81
C PRO A 314 23.04 5.86 7.44
N ILE A 315 22.87 4.93 6.49
CA ILE A 315 23.96 4.06 6.01
C ILE A 315 25.12 4.90 5.46
N LEU A 316 24.84 5.77 4.48
CA LEU A 316 25.87 6.60 3.85
C LEU A 316 26.50 7.57 4.85
N THR A 317 25.71 8.16 5.74
CA THR A 317 26.19 9.08 6.78
C THR A 317 27.22 8.40 7.68
N LYS A 318 26.97 7.16 8.10
CA LYS A 318 27.92 6.38 8.89
C LYS A 318 29.23 6.19 8.14
N LEU A 319 29.17 5.74 6.88
CA LEU A 319 30.36 5.51 6.06
C LEU A 319 31.17 6.80 5.79
N TYR A 320 30.51 7.92 5.45
CA TYR A 320 31.20 9.19 5.22
C TYR A 320 31.84 9.75 6.50
N LYS A 321 31.21 9.55 7.66
CA LYS A 321 31.77 9.99 8.96
C LYS A 321 33.06 9.23 9.29
N GLU A 322 33.06 7.92 9.09
CA GLU A 322 34.25 7.10 9.33
C GLU A 322 35.42 7.45 8.40
N LYS A 323 35.12 7.94 7.19
CA LYS A 323 36.14 8.46 6.26
C LYS A 323 36.55 9.91 6.51
N GLY A 324 35.91 10.62 7.44
CA GLY A 324 36.18 12.04 7.69
C GLY A 324 35.73 12.99 6.57
N VAL A 325 34.85 12.55 5.65
CA VAL A 325 34.38 13.35 4.50
C VAL A 325 32.91 13.81 4.68
N TYR A 326 32.32 13.55 5.85
CA TYR A 326 30.93 13.90 6.11
C TYR A 326 30.67 15.41 6.08
N MET A 327 29.84 15.84 5.13
CA MET A 327 29.36 17.22 5.02
C MET A 327 28.11 17.44 5.88
N THR A 328 28.11 18.50 6.71
CA THR A 328 26.94 18.82 7.54
C THR A 328 25.81 19.41 6.70
N GLY A 329 24.56 19.32 7.18
CA GLY A 329 23.41 19.92 6.50
C GLY A 329 23.44 21.47 6.45
N LYS A 330 24.27 22.14 7.27
CA LYS A 330 24.50 23.59 7.17
C LYS A 330 25.46 23.89 6.03
N GLU A 331 26.57 23.17 5.98
CA GLU A 331 27.57 23.28 4.91
C GLU A 331 26.96 22.96 3.54
N LEU A 332 26.18 21.88 3.43
CA LEU A 332 25.48 21.54 2.19
C LEU A 332 24.55 22.67 1.72
N ARG A 333 23.85 23.34 2.65
CA ARG A 333 22.95 24.46 2.32
C ARG A 333 23.71 25.71 1.85
N GLN A 334 24.93 25.94 2.34
CA GLN A 334 25.77 27.05 1.88
C GLN A 334 26.23 26.86 0.43
N CYS A 335 26.33 25.62 -0.03
CA CYS A 335 26.71 25.28 -1.40
C CYS A 335 25.51 25.26 -2.37
N MET A 336 24.27 25.24 -1.84
CA MET A 336 23.08 25.20 -2.68
C MET A 336 22.74 26.58 -3.22
N LEU A 337 22.71 26.69 -4.54
CA LEU A 337 22.31 27.92 -5.23
C LEU A 337 20.79 28.17 -5.13
N PRO A 338 20.34 29.43 -5.23
CA PRO A 338 18.92 29.77 -5.28
C PRO A 338 18.19 29.05 -6.43
N LYS A 339 16.86 28.95 -6.30
CA LYS A 339 16.02 28.29 -7.32
C LYS A 339 16.11 28.98 -8.68
N SER A 340 16.23 30.31 -8.68
CA SER A 340 16.41 31.15 -9.86
C SER A 340 17.75 30.98 -10.58
N ALA A 341 18.76 30.39 -9.94
CA ALA A 341 20.08 30.18 -10.54
C ALA A 341 19.99 29.26 -11.77
N ALA A 342 20.86 29.51 -12.76
CA ALA A 342 20.85 28.78 -14.02
C ALA A 342 21.22 27.30 -13.81
N LEU A 343 20.67 26.41 -14.65
CA LEU A 343 20.98 24.97 -14.58
C LEU A 343 22.48 24.70 -14.75
N SER A 344 23.15 25.47 -15.62
CA SER A 344 24.60 25.36 -15.86
C SER A 344 25.43 25.64 -14.59
N GLU A 345 25.04 26.62 -13.78
CA GLU A 345 25.71 26.93 -12.51
C GLU A 345 25.50 25.82 -11.48
N LYS A 346 24.27 25.31 -11.38
CA LYS A 346 23.95 24.16 -10.52
C LYS A 346 24.74 22.92 -10.92
N LEU A 347 24.93 22.69 -12.23
CA LEU A 347 25.75 21.60 -12.75
C LEU A 347 27.23 21.74 -12.40
N LYS A 348 27.80 22.96 -12.47
CA LYS A 348 29.18 23.23 -12.04
C LYS A 348 29.36 22.90 -10.56
N VAL A 349 28.51 23.45 -9.69
CA VAL A 349 28.56 23.16 -8.24
C VAL A 349 28.41 21.66 -7.96
N PHE A 350 27.50 20.99 -8.66
CA PHE A 350 27.31 19.55 -8.49
C PHE A 350 28.58 18.75 -8.87
N ARG A 351 29.17 19.02 -10.03
CA ARG A 351 30.31 18.26 -10.57
C ARG A 351 31.63 18.60 -9.91
N GLU A 352 31.90 19.87 -9.67
CA GLU A 352 33.20 20.36 -9.19
C GLU A 352 33.31 20.36 -7.67
N PHE A 353 32.19 20.43 -6.95
CA PHE A 353 32.20 20.53 -5.49
C PHE A 353 31.47 19.38 -4.80
N LEU A 354 30.20 19.11 -5.14
CA LEU A 354 29.41 18.12 -4.40
C LEU A 354 29.86 16.68 -4.66
N LEU A 355 30.15 16.32 -5.92
CA LEU A 355 30.62 14.97 -6.26
C LEU A 355 31.98 14.63 -5.64
N PRO A 356 33.02 15.49 -5.71
CA PRO A 356 34.29 15.22 -5.03
C PRO A 356 34.16 15.11 -3.51
N ARG A 357 33.29 15.91 -2.89
CA ARG A 357 32.97 15.86 -1.44
C ARG A 357 32.11 14.66 -1.06
N HIS A 358 31.49 13.95 -2.01
CA HIS A 358 30.63 12.79 -1.74
C HIS A 358 30.97 11.64 -2.70
N PRO A 359 32.18 11.05 -2.58
CA PRO A 359 32.58 9.94 -3.44
C PRO A 359 31.62 8.76 -3.30
N PRO A 360 31.42 7.96 -4.36
CA PRO A 360 30.56 6.79 -4.30
C PRO A 360 31.18 5.71 -3.40
N ILE A 361 30.51 5.39 -2.28
CA ILE A 361 31.04 4.48 -1.24
C ILE A 361 30.07 3.35 -0.88
N PHE A 362 28.92 3.26 -1.56
CA PHE A 362 27.88 2.32 -1.16
C PHE A 362 28.30 0.85 -1.33
N HIS A 363 29.23 0.53 -2.23
CA HIS A 363 29.81 -0.80 -2.35
C HIS A 363 30.47 -1.29 -1.04
N GLU A 364 31.03 -0.39 -0.22
CA GLU A 364 31.66 -0.75 1.05
C GLU A 364 30.65 -1.25 2.08
N TRP A 365 29.41 -0.72 2.05
CA TRP A 365 28.34 -1.23 2.89
C TRP A 365 28.06 -2.70 2.60
N PHE A 366 28.01 -3.08 1.32
CA PHE A 366 27.81 -4.49 0.93
C PHE A 366 28.95 -5.37 1.41
N LEU A 367 30.21 -4.95 1.27
CA LEU A 367 31.37 -5.74 1.73
C LEU A 367 31.40 -5.93 3.24
N ARG A 368 31.00 -4.91 4.01
CA ARG A 368 30.98 -4.97 5.48
C ARG A 368 29.80 -5.76 6.02
N THR A 369 28.66 -5.69 5.35
CA THR A 369 27.42 -6.36 5.78
C THR A 369 27.42 -7.82 5.36
N PHE A 370 28.00 -8.13 4.19
CA PHE A 370 28.08 -9.47 3.63
C PHE A 370 29.56 -9.82 3.37
N PRO A 371 30.28 -10.32 4.38
CA PRO A 371 31.71 -10.63 4.24
C PRO A 371 31.97 -11.91 3.44
N ASP A 372 31.02 -12.86 3.44
CA ASP A 372 31.12 -14.07 2.63
C ASP A 372 30.89 -13.75 1.13
N PRO A 373 31.77 -14.20 0.21
CA PRO A 373 31.65 -13.89 -1.22
C PRO A 373 30.33 -14.34 -1.87
N THR A 374 29.79 -15.50 -1.46
CA THR A 374 28.55 -16.04 -2.01
C THR A 374 27.35 -15.24 -1.53
N SER A 375 27.33 -14.93 -0.23
CA SER A 375 26.34 -14.03 0.38
C SER A 375 26.40 -12.65 -0.29
N TRP A 376 27.59 -12.06 -0.42
CA TRP A 376 27.78 -10.76 -1.05
C TRP A 376 27.25 -10.72 -2.48
N TYR A 377 27.62 -11.72 -3.30
CA TYR A 377 27.18 -11.79 -4.69
C TYR A 377 25.65 -11.93 -4.80
N SER A 378 25.06 -12.78 -3.96
CA SER A 378 23.62 -13.01 -3.91
C SER A 378 22.88 -11.75 -3.45
N SER A 379 23.36 -11.08 -2.40
CA SER A 379 22.77 -9.85 -1.88
C SER A 379 22.89 -8.68 -2.83
N ARG A 380 24.03 -8.53 -3.52
CA ARG A 380 24.18 -7.52 -4.59
C ARG A 380 23.25 -7.82 -5.77
N SER A 381 23.05 -9.10 -6.10
CA SER A 381 22.11 -9.49 -7.15
C SER A 381 20.67 -9.15 -6.77
N ALA A 382 20.27 -9.45 -5.51
CA ALA A 382 18.97 -9.08 -4.96
C ALA A 382 18.78 -7.55 -4.92
N TYR A 383 19.81 -6.79 -4.55
CA TYR A 383 19.82 -5.32 -4.59
C TYR A 383 19.51 -4.78 -6.00
N CYS A 384 20.25 -5.23 -7.02
CA CYS A 384 20.03 -4.78 -8.40
C CYS A 384 18.61 -5.08 -8.88
N ARG A 385 18.12 -6.29 -8.58
CA ARG A 385 16.80 -6.77 -9.02
C ARG A 385 15.66 -6.04 -8.31
N SER A 386 15.69 -5.99 -6.98
CA SER A 386 14.65 -5.32 -6.17
C SER A 386 14.59 -3.82 -6.45
N THR A 387 15.74 -3.16 -6.58
CA THR A 387 15.82 -1.74 -6.97
C THR A 387 15.23 -1.53 -8.37
N ALA A 388 15.61 -2.34 -9.35
CA ALA A 388 15.08 -2.23 -10.72
C ALA A 388 13.56 -2.39 -10.78
N VAL A 389 13.02 -3.44 -10.15
CA VAL A 389 11.58 -3.70 -10.13
C VAL A 389 10.83 -2.52 -9.50
N MET A 390 11.26 -2.06 -8.32
CA MET A 390 10.60 -0.96 -7.62
C MET A 390 10.78 0.40 -8.32
N SER A 391 11.91 0.62 -9.01
CA SER A 391 12.12 1.81 -9.85
C SER A 391 11.14 1.86 -11.03
N MET A 392 10.92 0.74 -11.73
CA MET A 392 9.97 0.69 -12.85
C MET A 392 8.53 0.85 -12.37
N VAL A 393 8.18 0.23 -11.25
CA VAL A 393 6.86 0.40 -10.61
C VAL A 393 6.65 1.84 -10.14
N GLY A 394 7.64 2.41 -9.45
CA GLY A 394 7.62 3.79 -8.99
C GLY A 394 7.48 4.79 -10.14
N TYR A 395 8.19 4.58 -11.25
CA TYR A 395 8.06 5.40 -12.45
C TYR A 395 6.64 5.37 -13.01
N ILE A 396 6.05 4.19 -13.21
CA ILE A 396 4.70 4.07 -13.78
C ILE A 396 3.69 4.79 -12.90
N LEU A 397 3.80 4.61 -11.58
CA LEU A 397 2.90 5.23 -10.61
C LEU A 397 3.17 6.71 -10.37
N GLY A 398 4.30 7.25 -10.85
CA GLY A 398 4.73 8.61 -10.56
C GLY A 398 5.05 8.82 -9.08
N LEU A 399 5.77 7.88 -8.48
CA LEU A 399 6.18 7.91 -7.08
C LEU A 399 7.32 8.91 -6.86
N GLY A 400 7.06 9.98 -6.11
CA GLY A 400 8.03 11.00 -5.70
C GLY A 400 8.46 10.87 -4.24
N ASP A 401 9.09 11.91 -3.72
CA ASP A 401 9.55 12.04 -2.32
C ASP A 401 10.45 10.87 -1.88
N ARG A 402 11.36 10.45 -2.78
CA ARG A 402 12.31 9.34 -2.57
C ARG A 402 13.59 9.82 -1.91
N HIS A 403 13.47 10.53 -0.78
CA HIS A 403 14.62 10.92 0.03
C HIS A 403 15.31 9.69 0.64
N GLY A 404 16.56 9.86 1.12
CA GLY A 404 17.40 8.74 1.56
C GLY A 404 16.92 7.99 2.80
N GLU A 405 15.81 8.38 3.42
CA GLU A 405 15.22 7.64 4.55
C GLU A 405 14.00 6.82 4.11
N ASN A 406 13.42 7.11 2.95
CA ASN A 406 12.30 6.34 2.37
C ASN A 406 12.75 5.16 1.49
N ILE A 407 14.07 5.01 1.32
CA ILE A 407 14.69 3.87 0.62
C ILE A 407 15.52 3.13 1.65
N LEU A 408 15.03 1.97 2.06
CA LEU A 408 15.63 1.12 3.05
C LEU A 408 16.32 -0.07 2.39
N PHE A 409 17.34 -0.61 3.04
CA PHE A 409 18.03 -1.82 2.62
C PHE A 409 18.03 -2.84 3.74
N ASP A 410 17.62 -4.07 3.41
CA ASP A 410 17.67 -5.20 4.32
C ASP A 410 19.13 -5.67 4.48
N SER A 411 19.65 -5.60 5.70
CA SER A 411 21.02 -6.02 6.03
C SER A 411 21.22 -7.54 6.04
N LEU A 412 20.16 -8.34 5.91
CA LEU A 412 20.26 -9.80 5.78
C LEU A 412 20.25 -10.27 4.33
N THR A 413 19.54 -9.58 3.45
CA THR A 413 19.32 -10.03 2.07
C THR A 413 19.90 -9.09 1.02
N GLY A 414 20.09 -7.81 1.34
CA GLY A 414 20.48 -6.77 0.38
C GLY A 414 19.32 -6.20 -0.44
N GLU A 415 18.08 -6.62 -0.18
CA GLU A 415 16.89 -6.13 -0.89
C GLU A 415 16.59 -4.66 -0.59
N CYS A 416 16.12 -3.95 -1.62
CA CYS A 416 15.60 -2.60 -1.51
C CYS A 416 14.13 -2.62 -1.07
N VAL A 417 13.79 -1.80 -0.07
CA VAL A 417 12.43 -1.63 0.44
C VAL A 417 12.08 -0.15 0.42
N HIS A 418 11.03 0.20 -0.34
CA HIS A 418 10.49 1.55 -0.35
C HIS A 418 9.42 1.67 0.74
N VAL A 419 9.43 2.79 1.44
CA VAL A 419 8.39 3.15 2.44
C VAL A 419 7.84 4.54 2.18
N ASP A 420 6.74 4.87 2.87
CA ASP A 420 6.03 6.15 2.79
C ASP A 420 5.56 6.51 1.37
N PHE A 421 4.33 6.17 1.01
CA PHE A 421 3.82 6.33 -0.36
C PHE A 421 2.86 7.51 -0.52
N ASN A 422 3.12 8.59 0.21
CA ASN A 422 2.26 9.78 0.17
C ASN A 422 2.32 10.56 -1.15
N CYS A 423 3.45 10.51 -1.86
CA CYS A 423 3.71 11.24 -3.10
C CYS A 423 3.50 10.36 -4.34
N LEU A 424 2.24 10.14 -4.74
CA LEU A 424 1.88 9.36 -5.93
C LEU A 424 1.36 10.23 -7.08
N PHE A 425 1.37 9.66 -8.29
CA PHE A 425 0.81 10.24 -9.51
C PHE A 425 1.43 11.59 -9.90
N ASN A 426 2.76 11.64 -9.94
CA ASN A 426 3.56 12.81 -10.31
C ASN A 426 3.32 14.02 -9.39
N LYS A 427 2.87 13.81 -8.15
CA LYS A 427 2.71 14.90 -7.17
C LYS A 427 4.05 15.62 -6.91
N GLY A 428 5.18 14.91 -7.01
CA GLY A 428 6.51 15.50 -6.85
C GLY A 428 6.84 16.59 -7.87
N GLU A 429 6.29 16.51 -9.09
CA GLU A 429 6.47 17.56 -10.12
C GLU A 429 5.76 18.87 -9.73
N THR A 430 4.77 18.81 -8.83
CA THR A 430 3.99 19.97 -8.36
C THR A 430 4.57 20.63 -7.11
N PHE A 431 5.68 20.11 -6.57
CA PHE A 431 6.34 20.68 -5.41
C PHE A 431 7.02 22.02 -5.75
N GLU A 432 7.33 22.79 -4.71
CA GLU A 432 8.03 24.07 -4.82
C GLU A 432 9.43 23.94 -5.46
N VAL A 433 10.02 22.76 -5.38
CA VAL A 433 11.13 22.32 -6.24
C VAL A 433 10.64 21.07 -6.97
N PRO A 434 10.41 21.12 -8.29
CA PRO A 434 9.82 20.01 -9.01
C PRO A 434 10.78 18.83 -9.07
N GLU A 435 10.29 17.66 -8.68
CA GLU A 435 11.02 16.40 -8.80
C GLU A 435 10.89 15.85 -10.23
N ILE A 436 11.74 16.32 -11.13
CA ILE A 436 11.74 15.91 -12.55
C ILE A 436 12.44 14.57 -12.82
N VAL A 437 13.13 14.02 -11.81
CA VAL A 437 13.85 12.74 -11.93
C VAL A 437 12.84 11.60 -11.77
N PRO A 438 12.79 10.62 -12.69
CA PRO A 438 11.72 9.61 -12.74
C PRO A 438 11.72 8.65 -11.54
N PHE A 439 12.90 8.35 -11.00
CA PHE A 439 13.08 7.57 -9.78
C PHE A 439 14.49 7.81 -9.23
N ARG A 440 14.71 7.54 -7.95
CA ARG A 440 16.01 7.73 -7.31
C ARG A 440 17.02 6.70 -7.81
N LEU A 441 18.02 7.14 -8.56
CA LEU A 441 19.18 6.35 -8.95
C LEU A 441 20.44 7.25 -8.97
N THR A 442 21.06 7.43 -7.81
CA THR A 442 22.25 8.30 -7.68
C THR A 442 23.54 7.56 -7.96
N HIS A 443 24.66 8.29 -8.09
CA HIS A 443 26.00 7.71 -8.26
C HIS A 443 26.37 6.71 -7.16
N ASN A 444 25.92 6.93 -5.92
CA ASN A 444 26.10 5.97 -4.83
C ASN A 444 25.28 4.69 -5.05
N MET A 445 24.03 4.81 -5.49
CA MET A 445 23.20 3.63 -5.78
C MET A 445 23.77 2.83 -6.96
N VAL A 446 24.16 3.50 -8.04
CA VAL A 446 24.80 2.85 -9.20
C VAL A 446 26.08 2.14 -8.79
N ASN A 447 26.91 2.76 -7.95
CA ASN A 447 28.14 2.15 -7.46
C ASN A 447 27.91 0.85 -6.65
N GLY A 448 26.80 0.75 -5.91
CA GLY A 448 26.42 -0.48 -5.22
C GLY A 448 26.14 -1.66 -6.16
N MET A 449 25.81 -1.39 -7.43
CA MET A 449 25.53 -2.43 -8.43
C MET A 449 26.80 -3.14 -8.92
N GLY A 450 27.98 -2.56 -8.64
CA GLY A 450 29.27 -3.06 -9.08
C GLY A 450 29.79 -2.35 -10.34
N PRO A 451 30.86 -2.87 -10.96
CA PRO A 451 31.60 -2.17 -12.02
C PRO A 451 30.80 -1.96 -13.30
N MET A 452 29.86 -2.86 -13.61
CA MET A 452 28.97 -2.72 -14.76
C MET A 452 27.83 -1.71 -14.54
N GLY A 453 27.69 -1.19 -13.31
CA GLY A 453 26.69 -0.19 -12.95
C GLY A 453 25.28 -0.58 -13.36
N THR A 454 24.63 0.31 -14.11
CA THR A 454 23.26 0.18 -14.62
C THR A 454 23.15 -0.82 -15.78
N GLU A 455 24.19 -0.91 -16.62
CA GLU A 455 24.27 -1.74 -17.82
C GLU A 455 24.63 -3.19 -17.48
N GLY A 456 23.74 -3.84 -16.73
CA GLY A 456 23.88 -5.23 -16.30
C GLY A 456 22.59 -5.80 -15.72
N LEU A 457 22.67 -6.36 -14.50
CA LEU A 457 21.53 -6.96 -13.82
C LEU A 457 20.37 -5.98 -13.66
N PHE A 458 20.66 -4.71 -13.37
CA PHE A 458 19.66 -3.66 -13.21
C PHE A 458 18.85 -3.45 -14.50
N ARG A 459 19.50 -3.15 -15.62
CA ARG A 459 18.85 -3.01 -16.92
C ARG A 459 18.04 -4.24 -17.30
N ARG A 460 18.59 -5.45 -17.15
CA ARG A 460 17.85 -6.67 -17.51
C ARG A 460 16.61 -6.89 -16.65
N ALA A 461 16.68 -6.58 -15.36
CA ALA A 461 15.51 -6.61 -14.48
C ALA A 461 14.47 -5.54 -14.87
N CYS A 462 14.90 -4.33 -15.25
CA CYS A 462 14.01 -3.28 -15.76
C CYS A 462 13.25 -3.74 -17.02
N GLU A 463 13.95 -4.34 -17.98
CA GLU A 463 13.35 -4.85 -19.23
C GLU A 463 12.25 -5.89 -18.96
N VAL A 464 12.55 -6.90 -18.13
CA VAL A 464 11.59 -7.96 -17.78
C VAL A 464 10.39 -7.38 -17.04
N THR A 465 10.62 -6.48 -16.09
CA THR A 465 9.54 -5.85 -15.31
C THR A 465 8.62 -5.01 -16.21
N MET A 466 9.20 -4.17 -17.09
CA MET A 466 8.41 -3.34 -18.02
C MET A 466 7.65 -4.18 -19.05
N ARG A 467 8.26 -5.25 -19.57
CA ARG A 467 7.58 -6.22 -20.45
C ARG A 467 6.32 -6.75 -19.75
N LEU A 468 6.47 -7.24 -18.53
CA LEU A 468 5.36 -7.84 -17.79
C LEU A 468 4.27 -6.86 -17.40
N MET A 469 4.63 -5.65 -16.97
CA MET A 469 3.64 -4.62 -16.64
C MET A 469 2.81 -4.19 -17.86
N ARG A 470 3.41 -4.17 -19.05
CA ARG A 470 2.69 -3.93 -20.30
C ARG A 470 1.76 -5.09 -20.66
N ASP A 471 2.28 -6.32 -20.61
CA ASP A 471 1.50 -7.52 -20.97
C ASP A 471 0.31 -7.72 -20.00
N GLN A 472 0.46 -7.29 -18.73
CA GLN A 472 -0.56 -7.35 -17.69
C GLN A 472 -1.23 -5.99 -17.42
N ARG A 473 -1.32 -5.11 -18.44
CA ARG A 473 -1.90 -3.76 -18.31
C ARG A 473 -3.31 -3.78 -17.72
N GLU A 474 -4.21 -4.61 -18.27
CA GLU A 474 -5.61 -4.63 -17.84
C GLU A 474 -5.79 -5.03 -16.36
N PRO A 475 -5.24 -6.16 -15.87
CA PRO A 475 -5.30 -6.52 -14.45
C PRO A 475 -4.72 -5.43 -13.54
N LEU A 476 -3.53 -4.91 -13.86
CA LEU A 476 -2.87 -3.87 -13.06
C LEU A 476 -3.72 -2.59 -12.99
N MET A 477 -4.28 -2.19 -14.13
CA MET A 477 -5.18 -1.05 -14.21
C MET A 477 -6.46 -1.29 -13.38
N SER A 478 -7.00 -2.50 -13.33
CA SER A 478 -8.20 -2.77 -12.54
C SER A 478 -8.01 -2.56 -11.03
N VAL A 479 -6.82 -2.86 -10.49
CA VAL A 479 -6.50 -2.59 -9.08
C VAL A 479 -6.33 -1.11 -8.85
N LEU A 480 -5.65 -0.40 -9.76
CA LEU A 480 -5.46 1.04 -9.60
C LEU A 480 -6.82 1.78 -9.63
N LYS A 481 -7.83 1.30 -10.37
CA LYS A 481 -9.12 2.00 -10.50
C LYS A 481 -9.81 2.24 -9.16
N THR A 482 -9.54 1.41 -8.17
CA THR A 482 -10.11 1.57 -6.82
C THR A 482 -9.70 2.90 -6.18
N PHE A 483 -8.50 3.41 -6.49
CA PHE A 483 -8.04 4.72 -6.03
C PHE A 483 -8.93 5.89 -6.50
N LEU A 484 -9.68 5.73 -7.61
CA LEU A 484 -10.61 6.78 -8.07
C LEU A 484 -11.72 7.06 -7.06
N HIS A 485 -12.09 6.03 -6.29
CA HIS A 485 -13.31 6.00 -5.50
C HIS A 485 -13.06 5.93 -3.99
N ASP A 486 -11.80 5.77 -3.57
CA ASP A 486 -11.41 6.01 -2.19
C ASP A 486 -11.47 7.53 -1.89
N PRO A 487 -12.17 7.98 -0.84
CA PRO A 487 -12.21 9.39 -0.46
C PRO A 487 -10.93 9.71 0.30
N LEU A 488 -9.83 9.86 -0.44
CA LEU A 488 -8.57 10.23 0.16
C LEU A 488 -8.68 11.64 0.76
N VAL A 489 -8.29 11.78 2.03
CA VAL A 489 -8.43 13.04 2.81
C VAL A 489 -7.70 14.21 2.16
N GLU A 490 -6.60 13.93 1.46
CA GLU A 490 -5.84 14.96 0.74
C GLU A 490 -6.60 15.54 -0.47
N TRP A 491 -7.52 14.80 -1.05
CA TRP A 491 -8.23 15.21 -2.27
C TRP A 491 -9.58 15.86 -1.98
N SER A 492 -10.11 15.68 -0.75
CA SER A 492 -11.31 16.35 -0.26
C SER A 492 -11.05 17.77 0.26
N LYS A 493 -9.80 18.15 0.57
CA LYS A 493 -9.48 19.52 0.99
C LYS A 493 -9.36 20.45 -0.21
N PRO A 494 -10.17 21.53 -0.31
CA PRO A 494 -10.00 22.53 -1.36
C PRO A 494 -8.62 23.17 -1.24
N VAL A 495 -7.94 23.31 -2.38
CA VAL A 495 -6.69 24.08 -2.47
C VAL A 495 -7.03 25.49 -2.01
N LYS A 496 -6.22 26.09 -1.13
CA LYS A 496 -6.39 27.49 -0.68
C LYS A 496 -6.53 28.39 -1.91
N GLY A 497 -7.75 28.84 -2.18
CA GLY A 497 -8.09 29.63 -3.36
C GLY A 497 -9.58 29.51 -3.71
N HIS A 498 -10.38 30.44 -3.18
CA HIS A 498 -11.72 30.84 -3.60
C HIS A 498 -12.63 29.79 -4.28
N SER A 499 -13.27 28.95 -3.47
CA SER A 499 -14.70 28.57 -3.60
C SER A 499 -15.06 27.62 -2.45
N LYS A 500 -16.01 28.01 -1.60
CA LYS A 500 -16.68 27.06 -0.69
C LYS A 500 -17.58 26.17 -1.56
N ALA A 501 -17.01 25.12 -2.15
CA ALA A 501 -17.84 24.02 -2.62
C ALA A 501 -18.52 23.40 -1.38
N PRO A 502 -19.83 23.07 -1.44
CA PRO A 502 -20.48 22.38 -0.33
C PRO A 502 -19.72 21.09 -0.05
N LEU A 503 -19.53 20.77 1.24
CA LEU A 503 -19.07 19.45 1.64
C LEU A 503 -20.06 18.45 1.06
N ASN A 504 -19.68 17.73 0.00
CA ASN A 504 -20.54 16.72 -0.60
C ASN A 504 -20.91 15.71 0.50
N GLU A 505 -22.18 15.73 0.91
CA GLU A 505 -22.75 14.77 1.88
C GLU A 505 -22.76 13.34 1.31
N THR A 506 -22.64 13.20 -0.01
CA THR A 506 -22.54 11.92 -0.70
C THR A 506 -21.14 11.32 -0.53
N GLY A 507 -21.04 10.24 0.24
CA GLY A 507 -19.76 9.56 0.58
C GLY A 507 -19.04 8.85 -0.59
N GLU A 508 -19.59 8.90 -1.80
CA GLU A 508 -18.91 8.58 -3.06
C GLU A 508 -18.49 9.86 -3.77
N VAL A 509 -17.23 10.25 -3.60
CA VAL A 509 -16.63 11.35 -4.37
C VAL A 509 -15.81 10.72 -5.49
N VAL A 510 -16.24 10.86 -6.74
CA VAL A 510 -15.39 10.57 -7.89
C VAL A 510 -14.31 11.64 -7.93
N ASN A 511 -13.07 11.28 -7.63
CA ASN A 511 -12.00 12.25 -7.60
C ASN A 511 -11.61 12.65 -9.04
N GLU A 512 -12.12 13.78 -9.56
CA GLU A 512 -11.81 14.26 -10.92
C GLU A 512 -10.31 14.45 -11.17
N LYS A 513 -9.56 14.88 -10.15
CA LYS A 513 -8.09 14.98 -10.19
C LYS A 513 -7.43 13.62 -10.44
N VAL A 514 -8.05 12.55 -9.96
CA VAL A 514 -7.58 11.18 -10.16
C VAL A 514 -7.89 10.74 -11.57
N SER A 515 -9.06 11.08 -12.13
CA SER A 515 -9.37 10.81 -13.55
C SER A 515 -8.34 11.39 -14.54
N ARG A 516 -7.79 12.58 -14.26
CA ARG A 516 -6.67 13.13 -15.06
C ARG A 516 -5.36 12.36 -14.87
N ARG A 517 -5.01 12.04 -13.62
CA ARG A 517 -3.84 11.23 -13.26
C ARG A 517 -3.91 9.81 -13.86
N TRP A 518 -5.12 9.30 -14.02
CA TRP A 518 -5.43 8.03 -14.67
C TRP A 518 -5.01 7.97 -16.13
N GLN A 519 -5.23 9.06 -16.88
CA GLN A 519 -4.77 9.15 -18.26
C GLN A 519 -3.23 9.10 -18.34
N VAL A 520 -2.53 9.76 -17.40
CA VAL A 520 -1.06 9.72 -17.31
C VAL A 520 -0.55 8.29 -17.07
N LEU A 521 -1.17 7.55 -16.16
CA LEU A 521 -0.81 6.13 -15.90
C LEU A 521 -0.96 5.26 -17.15
N GLN A 522 -2.04 5.46 -17.92
CA GLN A 522 -2.26 4.73 -19.17
C GLN A 522 -1.19 5.05 -20.22
N ILE A 523 -0.74 6.30 -20.28
CA ILE A 523 0.35 6.74 -21.16
C ILE A 523 1.67 6.08 -20.72
N HIS A 524 2.01 6.10 -19.43
CA HIS A 524 3.22 5.45 -18.91
C HIS A 524 3.25 3.95 -19.21
N LEU A 525 2.13 3.25 -19.03
CA LEU A 525 2.03 1.81 -19.34
C LEU A 525 2.09 1.49 -20.85
N SER A 526 1.83 2.48 -21.70
CA SER A 526 1.90 2.33 -23.16
C SER A 526 3.28 2.69 -23.74
N ASN A 527 4.06 3.54 -23.05
CA ASN A 527 5.29 4.15 -23.57
C ASN A 527 6.60 3.47 -23.10
N VAL A 528 6.84 2.23 -23.55
CA VAL A 528 8.07 1.46 -23.23
C VAL A 528 9.35 2.10 -23.81
N LYS A 529 9.28 2.70 -25.01
CA LYS A 529 10.47 3.23 -25.70
C LYS A 529 11.12 4.40 -24.94
N PHE A 530 10.34 5.21 -24.24
CA PHE A 530 10.88 6.39 -23.55
C PHE A 530 11.78 6.01 -22.37
N VAL A 531 11.39 5.04 -21.55
CA VAL A 531 12.17 4.67 -20.35
C VAL A 531 13.46 3.92 -20.71
N LEU A 532 13.35 2.90 -21.56
CA LEU A 532 14.50 2.05 -21.87
C LEU A 532 15.48 2.70 -22.85
N GLN A 533 15.02 3.58 -23.75
CA GLN A 533 15.88 4.21 -24.79
C GLN A 533 16.25 5.67 -24.49
N ARG A 534 15.54 6.38 -23.62
CA ARG A 534 15.89 7.77 -23.24
C ARG A 534 16.26 7.94 -21.77
N VAL A 535 15.64 7.23 -20.82
CA VAL A 535 15.94 7.44 -19.39
C VAL A 535 17.20 6.69 -18.95
N LEU A 536 17.32 5.40 -19.26
CA LEU A 536 18.50 4.61 -18.86
C LEU A 536 19.82 5.14 -19.45
N PRO A 537 19.90 5.62 -20.71
CA PRO A 537 21.14 6.19 -21.24
C PRO A 537 21.49 7.60 -20.70
N LEU A 538 20.56 8.26 -20.01
CA LEU A 538 20.75 9.59 -19.41
C LEU A 538 21.15 9.54 -17.92
N ILE A 539 21.13 8.34 -17.31
CA ILE A 539 21.61 8.07 -15.94
C ILE A 539 22.97 7.39 -16.03
#